data_AF-A0A091BUL5-F1
#
_entry.id   AF-A0A091BUL5-F1
#
_cell.length_a   1.000
_cell.length_b   1.000
_cell.length_c   1.000
_cell.angle_alpha   90.00
_cell.angle_beta   90.00
_cell.angle_gamma   90.00
#
_symmetry.space_group_name_H-M   'P 1'
#
loop_
_entity.id
_entity.type
_entity.pdbx_description
1 polymer ?
#
loop_
_entity_poly.entity_id
_entity_poly.type
_entity_poly.pdbx_seq_one_letter_code
_entity_poly.pdbx_strand_id
1 'polypeptide(L)'
;MNFLPAKKGTFLKIMISVFSLGIEVLLLGILFQNMDQLFSITLYGGIVSFFIGFSLAIIEVNNMVYLQKTITTEFLGRVMSILTTANRALLPIGSLIYTFLFDSITFGPYIFMGNGILCITFGLLAFPRLLKSVKKDHLFIKEHKSNKNSEELLK
;
A
#
# COMPACT_ATOMS: atom_id res chain seq x y z
N MET A 1 -16.81 -13.05 -17.08
CA MET A 1 -17.14 -11.96 -16.14
C MET A 1 -16.03 -10.91 -16.20
N ASN A 2 -16.34 -9.72 -16.73
CA ASN A 2 -15.39 -8.60 -16.86
C ASN A 2 -15.20 -7.91 -15.49
N PHE A 3 -14.52 -8.56 -14.55
CA PHE A 3 -14.38 -8.05 -13.18
C PHE A 3 -13.16 -7.15 -13.01
N LEU A 4 -13.26 -5.97 -13.64
CA LEU A 4 -12.41 -4.77 -13.53
C LEU A 4 -11.33 -4.63 -14.61
N PRO A 5 -11.60 -3.87 -15.70
CA PRO A 5 -10.54 -3.21 -16.44
C PRO A 5 -9.82 -2.25 -15.49
N ALA A 6 -8.51 -2.10 -15.64
CA ALA A 6 -7.73 -1.09 -14.91
C ALA A 6 -8.42 0.28 -15.07
N LYS A 7 -9.21 0.67 -14.07
CA LYS A 7 -9.94 1.94 -13.99
C LYS A 7 -9.29 2.72 -12.86
N LYS A 8 -9.20 4.04 -13.03
CA LYS A 8 -8.73 5.01 -12.00
C LYS A 8 -9.25 4.73 -10.58
N GLY A 9 -10.44 4.12 -10.45
CA GLY A 9 -11.04 3.75 -9.18
C GLY A 9 -10.26 2.71 -8.34
N THR A 10 -9.62 1.70 -8.95
CA THR A 10 -8.84 0.71 -8.16
C THR A 10 -7.60 1.35 -7.55
N PHE A 11 -6.95 2.23 -8.32
CA PHE A 11 -5.78 2.96 -7.85
C PHE A 11 -6.13 3.99 -6.76
N LEU A 12 -7.26 4.69 -6.91
CA LEU A 12 -7.77 5.60 -5.89
C LEU A 12 -8.11 4.86 -4.58
N LYS A 13 -8.67 3.64 -4.66
CA LYS A 13 -8.93 2.78 -3.50
C LYS A 13 -7.65 2.43 -2.74
N ILE A 14 -6.59 2.02 -3.44
CA ILE A 14 -5.29 1.74 -2.83
C ILE A 14 -4.75 3.00 -2.13
N MET A 15 -4.85 4.16 -2.78
CA MET A 15 -4.32 5.39 -2.21
C MET A 15 -5.08 5.89 -0.98
N ILE A 16 -6.42 5.84 -1.01
CA ILE A 16 -7.24 6.14 0.16
C ILE A 16 -6.87 5.21 1.32
N SER A 17 -6.65 3.93 1.04
CA SER A 17 -6.24 2.94 2.06
C SER A 17 -4.86 3.26 2.65
N VAL A 18 -3.90 3.72 1.85
CA VAL A 18 -2.57 4.15 2.34
C VAL A 18 -2.69 5.38 3.26
N PHE A 19 -3.53 6.36 2.90
CA PHE A 19 -3.78 7.51 3.77
C PHE A 19 -4.49 7.11 5.06
N SER A 20 -5.49 6.21 4.99
CA SER A 20 -6.17 5.65 6.16
C SER A 20 -5.17 4.99 7.11
N LEU A 21 -4.29 4.14 6.57
CA LEU A 21 -3.25 3.45 7.33
C LEU A 21 -2.34 4.44 8.08
N GLY A 22 -1.89 5.49 7.41
CA GLY A 22 -1.04 6.51 8.03
C GLY A 22 -1.73 7.24 9.19
N ILE A 23 -3.02 7.54 9.05
CA ILE A 23 -3.83 8.16 10.10
C ILE A 23 -4.03 7.20 11.29
N GLU A 24 -4.32 5.93 11.02
CA GLU A 24 -4.53 4.91 12.05
C GLU A 24 -3.25 4.66 12.87
N VAL A 25 -2.08 4.60 12.22
CA VAL A 25 -0.78 4.46 12.90
C VAL A 25 -0.45 5.70 13.74
N LEU A 26 -0.76 6.89 13.24
CA LEU A 26 -0.58 8.14 13.99
C LEU A 26 -1.50 8.17 15.22
N LEU A 27 -2.76 7.78 15.05
CA LEU A 27 -3.74 7.65 16.14
C LEU A 27 -3.27 6.66 17.21
N LEU A 28 -2.65 5.54 16.81
CA LEU A 28 -2.07 4.57 17.74
C LEU A 28 -0.97 5.20 18.60
N GLY A 29 -0.10 6.01 18.00
CA GLY A 29 0.91 6.78 18.73
C GLY A 29 0.30 7.78 19.72
N ILE A 30 -0.77 8.47 19.33
CA ILE A 30 -1.50 9.40 20.24
C ILE A 30 -2.13 8.64 21.40
N LEU A 31 -2.73 7.47 21.14
CA LEU A 31 -3.31 6.61 22.16
C LEU A 31 -2.27 6.20 23.21
N PHE A 32 -1.09 5.74 22.76
CA PHE A 32 -0.02 5.33 23.67
C PHE A 32 0.60 6.48 24.47
N GLN A 33 0.48 7.73 24.00
CA GLN A 33 0.94 8.89 24.77
C GLN A 33 -0.05 9.30 25.87
N ASN A 34 -1.36 9.15 25.64
CA ASN A 34 -2.40 9.71 26.51
C ASN A 34 -3.03 8.69 27.46
N MET A 35 -2.70 7.41 27.34
CA MET A 35 -3.28 6.35 28.17
C MET A 35 -2.21 5.59 28.94
N ASP A 36 -2.33 5.60 30.26
CA ASP A 36 -1.42 4.86 31.16
C ASP A 36 -2.00 3.51 31.59
N GLN A 37 -3.32 3.33 31.48
CA GLN A 37 -4.00 2.12 31.92
C GLN A 37 -3.95 1.01 30.86
N LEU A 38 -3.31 -0.12 31.21
CA LEU A 38 -3.11 -1.27 30.33
C LEU A 38 -4.41 -1.79 29.67
N PHE A 39 -5.51 -1.85 30.43
CA PHE A 39 -6.79 -2.29 29.90
C PHE A 39 -7.29 -1.38 28.77
N SER A 40 -7.20 -0.06 28.95
CA SER A 40 -7.61 0.94 27.96
C SER A 40 -6.72 0.89 26.72
N ILE A 41 -5.40 0.78 26.91
CA ILE A 41 -4.43 0.59 25.81
C ILE A 41 -4.78 -0.65 24.99
N THR A 42 -5.09 -1.77 25.66
CA THR A 42 -5.41 -3.04 24.98
C THR A 42 -6.73 -2.94 24.21
N LEU A 43 -7.77 -2.36 24.82
CA LEU A 43 -9.09 -2.24 24.20
C LEU A 43 -9.08 -1.28 23.00
N TYR A 44 -8.65 -0.03 23.22
CA TYR A 44 -8.63 0.98 22.16
C TYR A 44 -7.53 0.72 21.13
N GLY A 45 -6.35 0.29 21.57
CA GLY A 45 -5.26 -0.11 20.69
C GLY A 45 -5.62 -1.34 19.85
N GLY A 46 -6.38 -2.29 20.40
CA GLY A 46 -6.91 -3.44 19.66
C GLY A 46 -7.89 -3.04 18.56
N ILE A 47 -8.80 -2.11 18.84
CA ILE A 47 -9.74 -1.56 17.85
C ILE A 47 -8.97 -0.85 16.72
N VAL A 48 -8.00 0.01 17.06
CA VAL A 48 -7.17 0.69 16.05
C VAL A 48 -6.35 -0.33 15.24
N SER A 49 -5.77 -1.34 15.88
CA SER A 49 -5.00 -2.40 15.21
C SER A 49 -5.86 -3.24 14.26
N PHE A 50 -7.14 -3.44 14.57
CA PHE A 50 -8.09 -4.07 13.65
C PHE A 50 -8.28 -3.25 12.37
N PHE A 51 -8.46 -1.93 12.49
CA PHE A 51 -8.56 -1.06 11.32
C PHE A 51 -7.25 -0.99 10.52
N ILE A 52 -6.10 -0.96 11.19
CA ILE A 52 -4.78 -1.08 10.54
C ILE A 52 -4.70 -2.34 9.69
N GLY A 53 -5.06 -3.50 10.27
CA GLY A 53 -5.08 -4.78 9.56
C GLY A 53 -6.04 -4.77 8.37
N PHE A 54 -7.21 -4.14 8.52
CA PHE A 54 -8.20 -4.00 7.44
C PHE A 54 -7.69 -3.13 6.28
N SER A 55 -7.10 -1.97 6.59
CA SER A 55 -6.48 -1.07 5.61
C SER A 55 -5.31 -1.75 4.88
N LEU A 56 -4.48 -2.51 5.59
CA LEU A 56 -3.41 -3.34 5.01
C LEU A 56 -3.96 -4.40 4.06
N ALA A 57 -5.01 -5.13 4.45
CA ALA A 57 -5.61 -6.18 3.62
C ALA A 57 -6.15 -5.63 2.30
N ILE A 58 -6.77 -4.43 2.31
CA ILE A 58 -7.24 -3.76 1.09
C ILE A 58 -6.05 -3.47 0.16
N ILE A 59 -4.94 -2.93 0.70
CA ILE A 59 -3.75 -2.63 -0.10
C ILE A 59 -3.17 -3.92 -0.69
N GLU A 60 -2.96 -4.94 0.13
CA GLU A 60 -2.34 -6.20 -0.27
C GLU A 60 -3.16 -6.91 -1.37
N VAL A 61 -4.47 -7.11 -1.15
CA VAL A 61 -5.32 -7.81 -2.11
C VAL A 61 -5.41 -7.05 -3.44
N ASN A 62 -5.58 -5.73 -3.42
CA ASN A 62 -5.69 -4.96 -4.66
C ASN A 62 -4.37 -4.93 -5.44
N ASN A 63 -3.22 -4.79 -4.76
CA ASN A 63 -1.91 -4.85 -5.41
C ASN A 63 -1.65 -6.22 -6.04
N MET A 64 -1.99 -7.29 -5.32
CA MET A 64 -1.85 -8.66 -5.80
C MET A 64 -2.69 -8.91 -7.06
N VAL A 65 -3.97 -8.53 -7.03
CA VAL A 65 -4.89 -8.68 -8.17
C VAL A 65 -4.47 -7.80 -9.35
N TYR A 66 -3.99 -6.58 -9.10
CA TYR A 66 -3.47 -5.70 -10.14
C TYR A 66 -2.28 -6.33 -10.87
N LEU A 67 -1.28 -6.80 -10.12
CA LEU A 67 -0.09 -7.42 -10.69
C LEU A 67 -0.41 -8.69 -11.47
N GLN A 68 -1.30 -9.53 -10.94
CA GLN A 68 -1.75 -10.74 -11.63
C GLN A 68 -2.46 -10.46 -12.96
N LYS A 69 -3.13 -9.31 -13.09
CA LYS A 69 -3.81 -8.91 -14.33
C LYS A 69 -2.88 -8.22 -15.33
N THR A 70 -1.76 -7.65 -14.88
CA THR A 70 -0.86 -6.86 -15.73
C THR A 70 0.31 -7.67 -16.27
N ILE A 71 0.81 -8.65 -15.51
CA ILE A 71 1.99 -9.44 -15.89
C ILE A 71 1.57 -10.60 -16.79
N THR A 72 2.36 -10.90 -17.82
CA THR A 72 2.13 -12.06 -18.68
C THR A 72 2.26 -13.38 -17.89
N THR A 73 1.45 -14.37 -18.24
CA THR A 73 1.36 -15.64 -17.52
C THR A 73 2.69 -16.38 -17.41
N GLU A 74 3.57 -16.22 -18.39
CA GLU A 74 4.92 -16.81 -18.43
C GLU A 74 5.83 -16.32 -17.30
N PHE A 75 5.72 -15.04 -16.91
CA PHE A 75 6.56 -14.45 -15.86
C PHE A 75 5.85 -14.34 -14.51
N LEU A 76 4.54 -14.59 -14.48
CA LEU A 76 3.71 -14.37 -13.29
C LEU A 76 4.26 -15.08 -12.06
N GLY A 77 4.54 -16.39 -12.16
CA GLY A 77 5.07 -17.16 -11.03
C GLY A 77 6.39 -16.61 -10.48
N ARG A 78 7.29 -16.16 -11.36
CA ARG A 78 8.59 -15.58 -10.98
C ARG A 78 8.43 -14.23 -10.29
N VAL A 79 7.64 -13.33 -10.89
CA VAL A 79 7.43 -11.99 -10.33
C VAL A 79 6.70 -12.06 -8.99
N MET A 80 5.66 -12.88 -8.89
CA MET A 80 4.91 -13.04 -7.63
C MET A 80 5.79 -13.65 -6.53
N SER A 81 6.65 -14.62 -6.86
CA SER A 81 7.59 -15.20 -5.90
C SER A 81 8.61 -14.18 -5.40
N ILE A 82 9.24 -13.41 -6.31
CA ILE A 82 10.20 -12.37 -5.93
C ILE A 82 9.54 -11.30 -5.04
N LEU A 83 8.36 -10.82 -5.42
CA LEU A 83 7.64 -9.80 -4.66
C LEU A 83 7.24 -10.31 -3.27
N THR A 84 6.71 -11.54 -3.19
CA THR A 84 6.31 -12.12 -1.91
C THR A 84 7.51 -12.35 -1.00
N THR A 85 8.62 -12.88 -1.54
CA THR A 85 9.86 -13.07 -0.79
C THR A 85 10.42 -11.75 -0.27
N ALA A 86 10.46 -10.71 -1.12
CA ALA A 86 10.89 -9.38 -0.70
C ALA A 86 9.99 -8.81 0.41
N ASN A 87 8.66 -8.92 0.26
CA ASN A 87 7.73 -8.46 1.28
C ASN A 87 7.89 -9.21 2.62
N ARG A 88 8.07 -10.54 2.56
CA ARG A 88 8.30 -11.36 3.75
C ARG A 88 9.63 -11.07 4.42
N ALA A 89 10.67 -10.70 3.65
CA ALA A 89 11.95 -10.27 4.20
C ALA A 89 11.90 -8.88 4.85
N LEU A 90 11.01 -7.99 4.39
CA LEU A 90 10.83 -6.67 5.01
C LEU A 90 10.26 -6.74 6.43
N LEU A 91 9.51 -7.79 6.79
CA LEU A 91 8.97 -7.96 8.14
C LEU A 91 10.06 -8.08 9.22
N PRO A 92 11.01 -9.05 9.16
CA PRO A 92 12.08 -9.14 10.15
C PRO A 92 13.02 -7.93 10.09
N ILE A 93 13.30 -7.38 8.90
CA ILE A 93 14.12 -6.17 8.75
C ILE A 93 13.45 -4.98 9.46
N GLY A 94 12.15 -4.79 9.21
CA GLY A 94 11.36 -3.74 9.86
C GLY A 94 11.34 -3.91 11.37
N SER A 95 11.14 -5.13 11.87
CA SER A 95 11.20 -5.42 13.30
C SER A 95 12.55 -5.03 13.91
N LEU A 96 13.68 -5.38 13.27
CA LEU A 96 15.01 -5.01 13.77
C LEU A 96 15.20 -3.49 13.85
N ILE A 97 14.76 -2.77 12.82
CA ILE A 97 14.80 -1.30 12.80
C ILE A 97 13.95 -0.74 13.93
N TYR A 98 12.73 -1.24 14.12
CA TYR A 98 11.86 -0.80 15.20
C TYR A 98 12.43 -1.10 16.57
N THR A 99 12.99 -2.30 16.80
CA THR A 99 13.68 -2.64 18.05
C THR A 99 14.79 -1.63 18.35
N PHE A 100 15.67 -1.35 17.39
CA PHE A 100 16.74 -0.37 17.57
C PHE A 100 16.21 1.05 17.87
N LEU A 101 15.11 1.45 17.22
CA LEU A 101 14.46 2.74 17.48
C LEU A 101 13.87 2.81 18.90
N PHE A 102 13.19 1.75 19.35
CA PHE A 102 12.63 1.68 20.71
C PHE A 102 13.72 1.62 21.79
N ASP A 103 14.88 1.02 21.50
CA ASP A 103 16.01 1.01 22.42
C ASP A 103 16.71 2.39 22.50
N SER A 104 16.73 3.14 21.39
CA SER A 104 17.43 4.43 21.30
C SER A 104 16.57 5.63 21.75
N ILE A 105 15.25 5.54 21.62
CA ILE A 105 14.32 6.65 21.90
C ILE A 105 13.53 6.35 23.17
N THR A 106 13.75 7.15 24.22
CA THR A 106 13.11 7.01 25.54
C THR A 106 11.58 7.08 25.49
N PHE A 107 11.03 7.78 24.51
CA PHE A 107 9.60 8.00 24.34
C PHE A 107 9.05 7.18 23.17
N GLY A 108 8.69 5.93 23.45
CA GLY A 108 8.14 4.99 22.46
C GLY A 108 6.95 5.49 21.61
N PRO A 109 5.99 6.28 22.15
CA PRO A 109 4.86 6.76 21.36
C PRO A 109 5.24 7.61 20.14
N TYR A 110 6.34 8.39 20.21
CA TYR A 110 6.77 9.24 19.10
C TYR A 110 7.26 8.43 17.89
N ILE A 111 7.69 7.18 18.09
CA ILE A 111 8.10 6.30 16.99
C ILE A 111 6.89 6.00 16.09
N PHE A 112 5.73 5.69 16.70
CA PHE A 112 4.49 5.47 15.96
C PHE A 112 3.98 6.74 15.28
N MET A 113 4.00 7.89 15.97
CA MET A 113 3.61 9.17 15.37
C MET A 113 4.49 9.53 14.16
N GLY A 114 5.81 9.40 14.31
CA GLY A 114 6.77 9.63 13.24
C GLY A 114 6.54 8.70 12.06
N ASN A 115 6.25 7.41 12.31
CA ASN A 115 5.94 6.46 11.25
C ASN A 115 4.63 6.80 10.52
N GLY A 116 3.58 7.19 11.26
CA GLY A 116 2.32 7.65 10.66
C GLY A 116 2.52 8.86 9.75
N ILE A 117 3.27 9.87 10.20
CA ILE A 117 3.61 11.05 9.38
C ILE A 117 4.44 10.65 8.15
N LEU A 118 5.42 9.76 8.32
CA LEU A 118 6.25 9.27 7.22
C LEU A 118 5.40 8.52 6.18
N CYS A 119 4.46 7.69 6.63
CA CYS A 119 3.53 6.96 5.77
C CYS A 119 2.64 7.91 4.95
N ILE A 120 2.06 8.92 5.60
CA ILE A 120 1.24 9.94 4.93
C ILE A 120 2.07 10.73 3.91
N THR A 121 3.26 11.16 4.30
CA THR A 121 4.18 11.91 3.42
C THR A 121 4.58 11.08 2.21
N PHE A 122 4.91 9.81 2.41
CA PHE A 122 5.19 8.88 1.32
C PHE A 122 3.97 8.71 0.40
N GLY A 123 2.77 8.56 0.96
CA GLY A 123 1.51 8.54 0.22
C GLY A 123 1.33 9.77 -0.67
N LEU A 124 1.57 10.98 -0.13
CA LEU A 124 1.48 12.24 -0.88
C LEU A 124 2.50 12.34 -2.02
N LEU A 125 3.74 11.88 -1.80
CA LEU A 125 4.79 11.90 -2.83
C LEU A 125 4.55 10.85 -3.93
N ALA A 126 4.04 9.68 -3.54
CA ALA A 126 3.73 8.59 -4.46
C ALA A 126 2.50 8.91 -5.32
N PHE A 127 1.50 9.59 -4.75
CA PHE A 127 0.23 9.92 -5.42
C PHE A 127 0.39 10.55 -6.82
N PRO A 128 1.13 11.67 -7.02
CA PRO A 128 1.27 12.28 -8.35
C PRO A 128 2.11 11.45 -9.31
N ARG A 129 3.11 10.71 -8.81
CA ARG A 129 3.98 9.85 -9.65
C ARG A 129 3.19 8.67 -10.19
N LEU A 130 2.42 8.02 -9.32
CA LEU A 130 1.62 6.87 -9.69
C LEU A 130 0.44 7.25 -10.60
N LEU A 131 -0.22 8.38 -10.36
CA LEU A 131 -1.25 8.90 -11.28
C LEU A 131 -0.69 9.20 -12.68
N LYS A 132 0.55 9.71 -12.77
CA LYS A 132 1.23 9.93 -14.05
C LYS A 132 1.57 8.61 -14.75
N SER A 133 2.04 7.60 -14.02
CA SER A 133 2.35 6.27 -14.60
C SER A 133 1.10 5.60 -15.16
N VAL A 134 -0.01 5.59 -14.41
CA VAL A 134 -1.28 5.01 -14.90
C VAL A 134 -1.81 5.75 -16.13
N LYS A 135 -1.67 7.09 -16.18
CA LYS A 135 -2.07 7.86 -17.37
C LYS A 135 -1.24 7.48 -18.59
N LYS A 136 0.07 7.25 -18.42
CA LYS A 136 0.96 6.80 -19.50
C LYS A 136 0.60 5.40 -19.99
N ASP A 137 0.32 4.46 -19.10
CA ASP A 137 -0.08 3.09 -19.49
C ASP A 137 -1.40 3.08 -20.28
N HIS A 138 -2.37 3.89 -19.88
CA HIS A 138 -3.62 4.03 -20.64
C HIS A 138 -3.42 4.66 -22.03
N LEU A 139 -2.47 5.59 -22.16
CA LEU A 139 -2.11 6.19 -23.45
C LEU A 139 -1.43 5.16 -24.37
N PHE A 140 -0.47 4.39 -23.85
CA PHE A 140 0.20 3.32 -24.59
C PHE A 140 -0.77 2.24 -25.08
N ILE A 141 -1.70 1.79 -24.22
CA ILE A 141 -2.71 0.79 -24.60
C ILE A 141 -3.64 1.35 -25.67
N LYS A 142 -4.04 2.63 -25.59
CA LYS A 142 -4.91 3.27 -26.59
C LYS A 142 -4.20 3.41 -27.95
N GLU A 143 -2.93 3.79 -27.94
CA GLU A 143 -2.12 3.96 -29.15
C GLU A 143 -1.92 2.63 -29.88
N HIS A 144 -1.56 1.56 -29.16
CA HIS A 144 -1.40 0.22 -29.73
C HIS A 144 -2.71 -0.36 -30.29
N LYS A 145 -3.85 -0.10 -29.61
CA LYS A 145 -5.16 -0.54 -30.10
C LYS A 145 -5.62 0.25 -31.33
N SER A 146 -5.30 1.55 -31.39
CA SER A 146 -5.57 2.39 -32.55
C SER A 146 -4.76 1.94 -33.76
N ASN A 147 -3.46 1.68 -33.56
CA ASN A 147 -2.56 1.30 -34.65
C ASN A 147 -2.96 -0.05 -35.28
N LYS A 148 -3.37 -1.01 -34.43
CA LYS A 148 -3.83 -2.34 -34.88
C LYS A 148 -5.13 -2.27 -35.70
N ASN A 149 -6.07 -1.41 -35.31
CA ASN A 149 -7.31 -1.21 -36.06
C ASN A 149 -7.08 -0.55 -37.42
N SER A 150 -6.11 0.36 -37.54
CA SER A 150 -5.74 0.97 -38.83
C SER A 150 -5.06 -0.01 -39.78
N GLU A 151 -4.27 -0.97 -39.29
CA GLU A 151 -3.69 -2.03 -40.12
C GLU A 151 -4.73 -3.05 -40.62
N GLU A 152 -5.77 -3.34 -39.84
CA GLU A 152 -6.89 -4.21 -40.26
C GLU A 152 -7.82 -3.56 -41.29
N LEU A 153 -7.92 -2.22 -41.32
CA LEU A 153 -8.73 -1.49 -42.31
C LEU A 153 -8.03 -1.29 -43.67
N LEU A 154 -6.72 -1.55 -43.74
CA LEU A 154 -5.91 -1.44 -44.96
C LEU A 154 -5.68 -2.80 -45.66
N LYS A 155 -6.25 -3.89 -45.13
CA LYS A 155 -6.30 -5.22 -45.75
C LYS A 155 -7.69 -5.51 -46.27
#